data_AF-A0A6B3CNM7-F1
#
_entry.id   AF-A0A6B3CNM7-F1
#
_cell.length_a   1.000
_cell.length_b   1.000
_cell.length_c   1.000
_cell.angle_alpha   90.00
_cell.angle_beta   90.00
_cell.angle_gamma   90.00
#
_symmetry.space_group_name_H-M   'P 1'
#
loop_
_entity.id
_entity.type
_entity.pdbx_description
1 polymer ?
#
loop_
_entity_poly.entity_id
_entity_poly.type
_entity_poly.pdbx_seq_one_letter_code
_entity_poly.pdbx_strand_id
1 'polypeptide(L)' 'DVTVVILDRPRHQGLIKEVRETGARIKLISDGDVAGSILALREGTGIDLLLGIGGTPEGIISACAVKCLGGTIQGKLW' A
#
# COMPACT_ATOMS: atom_id res chain seq x y z
N ASP A 1 13.38 4.61 -9.04
CA ASP A 1 12.06 4.28 -9.60
C ASP A 1 11.22 3.78 -8.44
N VAL A 2 9.97 4.24 -8.31
CA VAL A 2 9.08 3.93 -7.16
C VAL A 2 7.81 3.30 -7.70
N THR A 3 7.44 2.14 -7.16
CA THR A 3 6.19 1.44 -7.44
C THR A 3 5.29 1.44 -6.21
N VAL A 4 4.10 2.03 -6.35
CA VAL A 4 3.07 2.08 -5.32
C VAL A 4 2.02 1.01 -5.59
N VAL A 5 1.73 0.16 -4.60
CA VAL A 5 0.58 -0.74 -4.63
C VAL A 5 -0.66 -0.06 -4.05
N ILE A 6 -1.77 -0.10 -4.78
CA ILE A 6 -3.03 0.57 -4.43
C ILE A 6 -4.20 -0.40 -4.72
N LEU A 7 -5.17 -0.48 -3.81
CA LEU A 7 -6.42 -1.21 -4.06
C LEU A 7 -7.20 -0.53 -5.20
N ASP A 8 -7.59 -1.29 -6.22
CA ASP A 8 -8.41 -0.77 -7.32
C ASP A 8 -9.86 -0.59 -6.86
N ARG A 9 -10.17 0.64 -6.45
CA ARG A 9 -11.48 1.02 -5.92
C ARG A 9 -11.83 2.43 -6.40
N PRO A 10 -13.12 2.74 -6.63
CA PRO A 10 -13.55 4.10 -6.99
C PRO A 10 -13.06 5.19 -6.02
N ARG A 11 -13.00 4.88 -4.71
CA ARG A 11 -12.49 5.80 -3.67
C ARG A 11 -11.01 6.18 -3.82
N HIS A 12 -10.23 5.46 -4.62
CA HIS A 12 -8.80 5.74 -4.84
C HIS A 12 -8.50 6.43 -6.16
N GLN A 13 -9.49 6.81 -6.96
CA GLN A 13 -9.24 7.42 -8.28
C GLN A 13 -8.46 8.74 -8.19
N GLY A 14 -8.75 9.58 -7.18
CA GLY A 14 -7.97 10.79 -6.91
C GLY A 14 -6.51 10.47 -6.56
N LEU A 15 -6.31 9.55 -5.62
CA LEU A 15 -4.98 9.07 -5.20
C LEU A 15 -4.17 8.48 -6.38
N ILE A 16 -4.80 7.65 -7.21
CA ILE A 16 -4.17 7.04 -8.39
C ILE A 16 -3.71 8.12 -9.37
N LYS A 17 -4.53 9.16 -9.58
CA LYS A 17 -4.17 10.30 -10.42
C LYS A 17 -2.97 11.05 -9.84
N GLU A 18 -3.01 11.41 -8.56
CA GLU A 18 -1.92 12.11 -7.88
C GLU A 18 -0.60 11.32 -7.96
N VAL A 19 -0.64 10.01 -7.68
CA VAL A 19 0.56 9.16 -7.76
C VAL A 19 1.10 9.10 -9.19
N ARG A 20 0.24 9.00 -10.22
CA ARG A 20 0.69 9.06 -11.63
C ARG A 20 1.32 10.39 -11.99
N GLU A 21 0.78 11.50 -11.49
CA GLU A 21 1.33 12.84 -11.72
C GLU A 21 2.72 13.03 -11.10
N THR A 22 3.05 12.29 -10.04
CA THR A 22 4.43 12.26 -9.49
C THR A 22 5.43 11.54 -10.40
N GLY A 23 4.96 10.76 -11.38
CA GLY A 23 5.79 9.89 -12.22
C GLY A 23 6.08 8.51 -11.63
N ALA A 24 5.53 8.18 -10.45
CA ALA A 24 5.64 6.85 -9.87
C ALA A 24 4.80 5.80 -10.63
N ARG A 25 5.27 4.56 -10.62
CA ARG A 25 4.53 3.41 -11.16
C ARG A 25 3.46 2.96 -10.17
N ILE A 26 2.36 2.42 -10.67
CA ILE A 26 1.27 1.90 -9.85
C ILE A 26 1.03 0.43 -10.16
N LYS A 27 1.00 -0.40 -9.13
CA LYS A 27 0.44 -1.75 -9.18
C LYS A 27 -0.95 -1.74 -8.56
N LEU A 28 -1.96 -1.91 -9.40
CA LEU A 28 -3.34 -2.06 -8.92
C LEU A 28 -3.58 -3.50 -8.47
N ILE A 29 -4.19 -3.66 -7.30
CA ILE A 29 -4.64 -4.95 -6.78
C ILE A 29 -6.14 -4.94 -6.54
N SER A 30 -6.82 -6.02 -6.91
CA SER A 30 -8.26 -6.14 -6.70
C SER A 30 -8.62 -6.43 -5.24
N ASP A 31 -7.75 -7.05 -4.46
CA ASP A 31 -7.94 -7.32 -3.03
C ASP A 31 -6.59 -7.58 -2.34
N GLY A 32 -6.59 -7.71 -1.01
CA GLY A 32 -5.44 -8.17 -0.24
C GLY A 32 -4.39 -7.09 0.06
N ASP A 33 -4.77 -6.01 0.72
CA ASP A 33 -3.83 -4.96 1.19
C ASP A 33 -2.84 -5.46 2.27
N VAL A 34 -3.18 -6.49 3.05
CA VAL A 34 -2.21 -7.18 3.93
C VAL A 34 -1.06 -7.80 3.12
N ALA A 35 -1.36 -8.50 2.03
CA ALA A 35 -0.33 -9.05 1.16
C ALA A 35 0.45 -7.92 0.47
N GLY A 36 -0.25 -6.86 0.05
CA GLY A 36 0.36 -5.66 -0.53
C GLY A 36 1.36 -4.98 0.41
N SER A 37 1.06 -4.89 1.72
CA SER A 37 1.96 -4.27 2.70
C SER A 37 3.22 -5.12 2.91
N ILE A 38 3.08 -6.45 2.99
CA ILE A 38 4.22 -7.37 3.09
C ILE A 38 5.13 -7.26 1.86
N LEU A 39 4.56 -7.09 0.66
CA LEU A 39 5.36 -6.88 -0.55
C LEU A 39 6.19 -5.59 -0.46
N ALA A 40 5.62 -4.50 0.07
CA ALA A 40 6.32 -3.24 0.27
C ALA A 40 7.41 -3.30 1.36
N LEU A 41 7.31 -4.24 2.30
CA LEU A 41 8.29 -4.41 3.38
C LEU A 41 9.47 -5.32 3.00
N ARG A 42 9.39 -6.04 1.88
CA ARG A 42 10.40 -7.02 1.47
C ARG A 42 11.23 -6.52 0.32
N GLU A 43 12.54 -6.69 0.43
CA GLU A 43 13.47 -6.41 -0.66
C GLU A 43 13.22 -7.32 -1.87
N GLY A 44 13.47 -6.80 -3.07
CA GLY A 44 13.41 -7.55 -4.33
C GLY A 44 12.01 -7.83 -4.88
N THR A 45 10.93 -7.33 -4.25
CA THR A 45 9.56 -7.50 -4.75
C THR A 45 9.20 -6.53 -5.89
N GLY A 46 9.96 -5.44 -6.02
CA GLY A 46 9.68 -4.33 -6.93
C GLY A 46 8.52 -3.44 -6.48
N ILE A 47 8.04 -3.59 -5.23
CA ILE A 47 7.04 -2.74 -4.59
C ILE A 47 7.72 -1.96 -3.47
N ASP A 48 7.55 -0.64 -3.50
CA ASP A 48 8.24 0.27 -2.57
C ASP A 48 7.29 0.85 -1.53
N LEU A 49 5.99 0.93 -1.85
CA LEU A 49 4.99 1.57 -0.99
C LEU A 49 3.60 0.95 -1.18
N LEU A 50 2.85 0.80 -0.09
CA LEU A 50 1.40 0.61 -0.12
C LEU A 50 0.72 1.93 0.29
N LEU A 51 -0.26 2.38 -0.48
CA LEU A 51 -0.96 3.64 -0.23
C LEU A 51 -2.47 3.51 -0.53
N GLY A 52 -3.30 4.03 0.37
CA GLY A 52 -4.76 4.09 0.20
C GLY A 52 -5.54 3.68 1.45
N ILE A 53 -6.85 3.57 1.26
CA ILE A 53 -7.84 3.25 2.30
C ILE A 53 -8.26 1.78 2.16
N GLY A 54 -7.92 1.01 3.20
CA GLY A 54 -8.21 -0.41 3.35
C GLY A 54 -9.19 -0.71 4.47
N GLY A 55 -9.26 -1.98 4.86
CA GLY A 55 -9.98 -2.39 6.06
C GLY A 55 -9.17 -2.09 7.33
N THR A 56 -9.85 -1.68 8.41
CA THR A 56 -9.19 -1.39 9.69
C THR A 56 -8.53 -2.64 10.29
N PRO A 57 -9.20 -3.82 10.35
CA PRO A 57 -8.56 -5.05 10.84
C PRO A 57 -7.30 -5.41 10.06
N GLU A 58 -7.33 -5.28 8.74
CA GLU A 58 -6.22 -5.55 7.82
C GLU A 58 -5.06 -4.58 8.04
N GLY A 59 -5.35 -3.31 8.33
CA GLY A 59 -4.36 -2.31 8.73
C GLY A 59 -3.63 -2.71 10.02
N ILE A 60 -4.34 -3.26 11.02
CA ILE A 60 -3.73 -3.75 12.26
C ILE A 60 -2.85 -4.99 12.00
N ILE A 61 -3.30 -5.93 11.17
CA ILE A 61 -2.49 -7.10 10.77
C ILE A 61 -1.21 -6.64 10.06
N SER A 62 -1.32 -5.68 9.14
CA SER A 62 -0.17 -5.08 8.46
C SER A 62 0.79 -4.42 9.45
N ALA A 63 0.28 -3.70 10.46
CA ALA A 63 1.12 -3.10 11.50
C ALA A 63 1.88 -4.14 12.34
N CYS A 64 1.27 -5.28 12.64
CA CYS A 64 1.97 -6.41 13.26
C CYS A 64 3.12 -6.91 12.37
N ALA A 65 2.88 -7.06 11.06
CA ALA A 65 3.93 -7.46 10.12
C ALA A 65 5.06 -6.43 10.06
N VAL A 66 4.75 -5.13 9.98
CA VAL A 66 5.73 -4.03 10.00
C VAL A 66 6.60 -4.08 11.27
N LYS A 67 5.99 -4.32 12.43
CA LYS A 67 6.71 -4.44 13.69
C LYS A 67 7.72 -5.60 13.69
N CYS A 68 7.38 -6.72 13.04
CA CYS A 68 8.23 -7.90 12.98
C CYS A 68 9.31 -7.81 11.89
N LEU A 69 8.98 -7.24 10.73
CA LEU A 69 9.83 -7.21 9.54
C LEU A 69 10.70 -5.95 9.46
N GLY A 70 10.38 -4.93 10.25
CA GLY A 70 11.00 -3.61 10.14
C GLY A 70 10.32 -2.77 9.06
N GLY A 71 10.28 -1.45 9.28
CA GLY A 71 9.60 -0.49 8.42
C GLY A 71 8.68 0.44 9.21
N THR A 72 7.83 1.17 8.50
CA THR A 72 6.90 2.14 9.10
C THR A 72 5.55 2.03 8.42
N ILE A 73 4.49 2.06 9.22
CA ILE A 73 3.11 2.22 8.77
C ILE A 73 2.49 3.42 9.48
N GLN A 74 1.72 4.20 8.74
CA GLN A 74 0.89 5.27 9.28
C GLN A 74 -0.55 5.01 8.83
N GLY A 75 -1.50 5.25 9.72
CA GLY A 75 -2.92 5.05 9.45
C GLY A 75 -3.77 6.06 10.20
N LYS A 76 -4.96 6.33 9.67
CA LYS A 76 -5.99 7.18 10.27
C LYS A 76 -7.33 6.50 10.08
N LEU A 77 -8.18 6.51 11.11
CA LEU A 77 -9.55 6.04 10.99
C LEU A 77 -10.33 6.95 10.02
N TRP A 78 -11.10 6.34 9.15
CA TRP A 78 -11.85 7.00 8.08
C TRP A 78 -13.33 7.14 8.46
#